data_AF-A0A336JYS5-F1
#
_entry.id   AF-A0A336JYS5-F1
#
_cell.length_a   1.000
_cell.length_b   1.000
_cell.length_c   1.000
_cell.angle_alpha   90.00
_cell.angle_beta   90.00
_cell.angle_gamma   90.00
#
_symmetry.space_group_name_H-M   'P 1'
#
loop_
_entity.id
_entity.type
_entity.pdbx_description
1 polymer ?
#
loop_
_entity_poly.entity_id
_entity_poly.type
_entity_poly.pdbx_seq_one_letter_code
_entity_poly.pdbx_strand_id
1 'polypeptide(L)'
;MSNWREEHAKANAAALARLTGRLPDQFPQAVLIHAKARRYVPSTLRAAVDSYWRAHPLRAERLARMLAARSGAPADWQWQLGESEAGLPATFRIPPAPYREKAYQRGPGFCCVCGQPVYRFGWHADLWQAGINTNATWHSACVTAWQFWNAPSGHTKLLRRLQGRRCRETNRRLLRTAEVDHLVPLFQVWRQHRDLGWPELLGYWGLPNLQVINREVHAAKCANEARDRRSLRAAAAVPA
;
A
#
# COMPACT_ATOMS: atom_id res chain seq x y z
N MET A 1 -29.57 -32.80 5.07
CA MET A 1 -29.42 -31.41 4.55
C MET A 1 -28.26 -30.77 5.29
N SER A 2 -27.29 -30.18 4.59
CA SER A 2 -26.08 -29.63 5.24
C SER A 2 -26.47 -28.46 6.16
N ASN A 3 -26.17 -28.61 7.45
CA ASN A 3 -26.46 -27.61 8.48
C ASN A 3 -25.42 -26.47 8.51
N TRP A 4 -24.89 -26.14 7.34
CA TRP A 4 -23.80 -25.20 7.14
C TRP A 4 -24.06 -23.83 7.81
N ARG A 5 -25.32 -23.37 7.85
CA ARG A 5 -25.68 -22.09 8.48
C ARG A 5 -25.50 -22.13 10.00
N GLU A 6 -25.93 -23.19 10.66
CA GLU A 6 -25.80 -23.31 12.11
C GLU A 6 -24.35 -23.61 12.52
N GLU A 7 -23.65 -24.46 11.76
CA GLU A 7 -22.21 -24.69 11.95
C GLU A 7 -21.40 -23.39 11.82
N HIS A 8 -21.71 -22.59 10.80
CA HIS A 8 -21.12 -21.28 10.59
C HIS A 8 -21.43 -20.30 11.73
N ALA A 9 -22.69 -20.25 12.19
CA ALA A 9 -23.09 -19.39 13.30
C ALA A 9 -22.37 -19.77 14.61
N LYS A 10 -22.30 -21.09 14.90
CA LYS A 10 -21.59 -21.63 16.07
C LYS A 10 -20.09 -21.34 16.01
N ALA A 11 -19.46 -21.50 14.84
CA ALA A 11 -18.05 -21.17 14.64
C ALA A 11 -17.77 -19.68 14.86
N ASN A 12 -18.63 -18.79 14.35
CA ASN A 12 -18.52 -17.35 14.57
C ASN A 12 -18.73 -16.96 16.04
N ALA A 13 -19.71 -17.55 16.72
CA ALA A 13 -19.94 -17.31 18.14
C ALA A 13 -18.72 -17.70 18.97
N ALA A 14 -18.13 -18.88 18.71
CA ALA A 14 -16.91 -19.32 19.37
C ALA A 14 -15.70 -18.43 19.06
N ALA A 15 -15.54 -18.00 17.81
CA ALA A 15 -14.48 -17.06 17.43
C ALA A 15 -14.64 -15.70 18.10
N LEU A 16 -15.87 -15.18 18.16
CA LEU A 16 -16.16 -13.92 18.83
C LEU A 16 -15.88 -14.01 20.33
N ALA A 17 -16.34 -15.06 21.01
CA ALA A 17 -16.09 -15.27 22.42
C ALA A 17 -14.58 -15.32 22.74
N ARG A 18 -13.79 -16.03 21.92
CA ARG A 18 -12.32 -16.05 22.04
C ARG A 18 -11.70 -14.68 21.80
N LEU A 19 -12.21 -13.94 20.83
CA LEU A 19 -11.69 -12.62 20.48
C LEU A 19 -11.98 -11.62 21.60
N THR A 20 -13.22 -11.58 22.11
CA THR A 20 -13.65 -10.67 23.16
C THR A 20 -13.03 -11.00 24.52
N GLY A 21 -12.89 -12.29 24.86
CA GLY A 21 -12.29 -12.72 26.13
C GLY A 21 -10.79 -12.45 26.23
N ARG A 22 -10.12 -12.06 25.14
CA ARG A 22 -8.68 -11.74 25.10
C ARG A 22 -8.41 -10.26 24.81
N LEU A 23 -9.44 -9.42 24.79
CA LEU A 23 -9.28 -8.01 24.45
C LEU A 23 -8.48 -7.29 25.53
N PRO A 24 -7.38 -6.62 25.15
CA PRO A 24 -6.78 -5.64 26.04
C PRO A 24 -7.62 -4.36 26.08
N ASP A 25 -7.55 -3.62 27.18
CA ASP A 25 -8.40 -2.44 27.44
C ASP A 25 -8.35 -1.38 26.33
N GLN A 26 -7.18 -1.16 25.75
CA GLN A 26 -6.95 -0.15 24.71
C GLN A 26 -7.02 -0.71 23.27
N PHE A 27 -7.74 -1.81 23.05
CA PHE A 27 -7.83 -2.38 21.71
C PHE A 27 -8.61 -1.46 20.74
N PRO A 28 -8.12 -1.21 19.50
CA PRO A 28 -8.76 -0.28 18.58
C PRO A 28 -10.22 -0.64 18.25
N GLN A 29 -11.17 0.20 18.67
CA GLN A 29 -12.60 -0.07 18.50
C GLN A 29 -13.02 -0.24 17.03
N ALA A 30 -12.42 0.52 16.11
CA ALA A 30 -12.67 0.38 14.68
C ALA A 30 -12.31 -1.02 14.14
N VAL A 31 -11.27 -1.64 14.69
CA VAL A 31 -10.87 -3.02 14.34
C VAL A 31 -11.92 -4.01 14.84
N LEU A 32 -12.45 -3.81 16.06
CA LEU A 32 -13.50 -4.67 16.63
C LEU A 32 -14.82 -4.59 15.88
N ILE A 33 -15.26 -3.37 15.56
CA ILE A 33 -16.48 -3.15 14.77
C ILE A 33 -16.34 -3.86 13.43
N HIS A 34 -15.20 -3.70 12.75
CA HIS A 34 -14.93 -4.39 11.48
C HIS A 34 -14.92 -5.91 11.64
N ALA A 35 -14.24 -6.44 12.66
CA ALA A 35 -14.15 -7.88 12.91
C ALA A 35 -15.52 -8.52 13.16
N LYS A 36 -16.37 -7.87 13.97
CA LYS A 36 -17.75 -8.30 14.26
C LYS A 36 -18.66 -8.27 13.03
N ALA A 37 -18.40 -7.34 12.10
CA ALA A 37 -19.16 -7.22 10.86
C ALA A 37 -18.72 -8.19 9.75
N ARG A 38 -17.69 -9.02 9.98
CA ARG A 38 -17.24 -10.00 8.98
C ARG A 38 -18.18 -11.20 8.93
N ARG A 39 -18.41 -11.72 7.72
CA ARG A 39 -19.09 -13.00 7.52
C ARG A 39 -18.44 -14.12 8.34
N TYR A 40 -17.10 -14.18 8.33
CA TYR A 40 -16.32 -15.06 9.19
C TYR A 40 -15.54 -14.22 10.19
N VAL A 41 -15.86 -14.37 11.48
CA VAL A 41 -15.20 -13.62 12.55
C VAL A 41 -13.75 -14.08 12.67
N PRO A 42 -12.76 -13.16 12.65
CA PRO A 42 -11.36 -13.52 12.84
C PRO A 42 -11.15 -14.23 14.19
N SER A 43 -10.38 -15.33 14.18
CA SER A 43 -10.16 -16.15 15.36
C SER A 43 -9.11 -15.59 16.33
N THR A 44 -8.30 -14.61 15.90
CA THR A 44 -7.25 -13.96 16.70
C THR A 44 -7.26 -12.44 16.53
N LEU A 45 -6.73 -11.72 17.54
CA LEU A 45 -6.60 -10.27 17.49
C LEU A 45 -5.68 -9.80 16.35
N ARG A 46 -4.60 -10.54 16.07
CA ARG A 46 -3.74 -10.27 14.91
C ARG A 46 -4.51 -10.39 13.60
N ALA A 47 -5.29 -11.46 13.43
CA ALA A 47 -6.10 -11.66 12.23
C ALA A 47 -7.18 -10.56 12.09
N ALA A 48 -7.72 -10.06 13.19
CA ALA A 48 -8.65 -8.93 13.18
C ALA A 48 -7.97 -7.64 12.70
N VAL A 49 -6.77 -7.32 13.21
CA VAL A 49 -5.96 -6.18 12.75
C VAL A 49 -5.63 -6.29 11.27
N ASP A 50 -5.16 -7.45 10.81
CA ASP A 50 -4.84 -7.68 9.39
C ASP A 50 -6.09 -7.57 8.50
N SER A 51 -7.22 -8.13 8.93
CA SER A 51 -8.51 -8.02 8.23
C SER A 51 -8.99 -6.58 8.12
N TYR A 52 -8.83 -5.79 9.19
CA TYR A 52 -9.17 -4.37 9.18
C TYR A 52 -8.35 -3.61 8.14
N TRP A 53 -7.02 -3.75 8.16
CA TRP A 53 -6.18 -3.00 7.21
C TRP A 53 -6.45 -3.39 5.77
N ARG A 54 -6.57 -4.70 5.45
CA ARG A 54 -6.92 -5.19 4.10
C ARG A 54 -8.24 -4.60 3.57
N ALA A 55 -9.20 -4.33 4.44
CA ALA A 55 -10.47 -3.71 4.05
C ALA A 55 -10.37 -2.19 3.85
N HIS A 56 -9.31 -1.56 4.36
CA HIS A 56 -9.11 -0.11 4.35
C HIS A 56 -7.77 0.30 3.70
N PRO A 57 -7.50 -0.11 2.44
CA PRO A 57 -6.21 0.14 1.79
C PRO A 57 -5.86 1.62 1.66
N LEU A 58 -6.83 2.54 1.51
CA LEU A 58 -6.55 3.98 1.47
C LEU A 58 -6.13 4.54 2.83
N ARG A 59 -6.69 4.01 3.93
CA ARG A 59 -6.24 4.40 5.27
C ARG A 59 -4.84 3.86 5.53
N ALA A 60 -4.60 2.62 5.10
CA ALA A 60 -3.30 1.98 5.20
C ALA A 60 -2.22 2.77 4.43
N GLU A 61 -2.51 3.16 3.19
CA GLU A 61 -1.61 3.94 2.33
C GLU A 61 -1.28 5.32 2.93
N ARG A 62 -2.28 6.07 3.39
CA ARG A 62 -2.06 7.38 4.04
C ARG A 62 -1.21 7.24 5.29
N LEU A 63 -1.54 6.26 6.14
CA LEU A 63 -0.77 5.99 7.35
C LEU A 63 0.67 5.59 7.01
N ALA A 64 0.89 4.71 6.05
CA ALA A 64 2.23 4.27 5.65
C ALA A 64 3.09 5.44 5.15
N ARG A 65 2.53 6.36 4.35
CA ARG A 65 3.23 7.58 3.93
C ARG A 65 3.53 8.52 5.10
N MET A 66 2.60 8.71 6.04
CA MET A 66 2.86 9.50 7.25
C MET A 66 3.97 8.89 8.12
N LEU A 67 4.00 7.56 8.26
CA LEU A 67 5.04 6.86 9.00
C LEU A 67 6.39 6.96 8.28
N ALA A 68 6.42 6.87 6.95
CA ALA A 68 7.63 7.10 6.16
C ALA A 68 8.14 8.53 6.32
N ALA A 69 7.26 9.53 6.27
CA ALA A 69 7.60 10.94 6.52
C ALA A 69 8.19 11.16 7.91
N ARG A 70 7.70 10.45 8.93
CA ARG A 70 8.27 10.49 10.28
C ARG A 70 9.68 9.88 10.38
N SER A 71 9.99 8.88 9.56
CA SER A 71 11.34 8.29 9.55
C SER A 71 12.32 9.10 8.72
N GLY A 72 11.85 9.74 7.65
CA GLY A 72 12.70 10.29 6.61
C GLY A 72 13.42 9.20 5.80
N ALA A 73 14.23 9.64 4.84
CA ALA A 73 15.23 8.76 4.23
C ALA A 73 16.43 8.60 5.19
N PRO A 74 17.14 7.45 5.17
CA PRO A 74 18.46 7.35 5.79
C PRO A 74 19.43 8.42 5.24
N ALA A 75 20.47 8.75 6.02
CA ALA A 75 21.54 9.62 5.55
C ALA A 75 22.18 9.03 4.27
N ASP A 76 22.46 9.91 3.30
CA ASP A 76 23.07 9.59 2.01
C ASP A 76 22.28 8.61 1.13
N TRP A 77 21.04 8.28 1.51
CA TRP A 77 20.20 7.42 0.69
C TRP A 77 19.76 8.15 -0.57
N GLN A 78 19.87 7.46 -1.70
CA GLN A 78 19.31 7.90 -2.98
C GLN A 78 18.51 6.76 -3.59
N TRP A 79 17.46 7.09 -4.34
CA TRP A 79 16.70 6.07 -5.03
C TRP A 79 17.52 5.43 -6.16
N GLN A 80 17.81 4.15 -6.00
CA GLN A 80 18.54 3.33 -6.95
C GLN A 80 17.75 2.09 -7.35
N LEU A 81 18.03 1.56 -8.55
CA LEU A 81 17.56 0.25 -8.99
C LEU A 81 18.73 -0.73 -8.90
N GLY A 82 18.44 -1.99 -8.64
CA GLY A 82 19.48 -3.00 -8.54
C GLY A 82 18.92 -4.36 -8.15
N GLU A 83 19.79 -5.17 -7.55
CA GLU A 83 19.49 -6.56 -7.22
C GLU A 83 18.59 -6.68 -5.99
N SER A 84 17.61 -7.59 -6.08
CA SER A 84 16.70 -7.87 -4.96
C SER A 84 17.42 -8.41 -3.74
N GLU A 85 18.58 -9.07 -3.91
CA GLU A 85 19.39 -9.56 -2.80
C GLU A 85 19.95 -8.42 -1.94
N ALA A 86 20.24 -7.26 -2.53
CA ALA A 86 20.61 -6.05 -1.81
C ALA A 86 19.39 -5.36 -1.16
N GLY A 87 18.18 -5.84 -1.44
CA GLY A 87 16.91 -5.21 -1.04
C GLY A 87 16.49 -4.06 -1.97
N LEU A 88 17.18 -3.88 -3.10
CA LEU A 88 16.87 -2.86 -4.09
C LEU A 88 15.69 -3.28 -4.99
N PRO A 89 14.90 -2.30 -5.49
CA PRO A 89 13.88 -2.59 -6.47
C PRO A 89 14.50 -2.93 -7.84
N ALA A 90 14.09 -4.06 -8.42
CA ALA A 90 14.54 -4.49 -9.75
C ALA A 90 14.07 -3.57 -10.88
N THR A 91 12.99 -2.81 -10.67
CA THR A 91 12.47 -1.84 -11.65
C THR A 91 11.88 -0.63 -10.94
N PHE A 92 11.79 0.50 -11.63
CA PHE A 92 11.10 1.70 -11.15
C PHE A 92 9.59 1.51 -10.92
N ARG A 93 9.01 0.34 -11.23
CA ARG A 93 7.61 0.04 -10.91
C ARG A 93 7.42 -0.38 -9.47
N ILE A 94 8.48 -0.81 -8.80
CA ILE A 94 8.45 -1.14 -7.38
C ILE A 94 8.73 0.16 -6.59
N PRO A 95 7.91 0.51 -5.58
CA PRO A 95 8.14 1.71 -4.78
C PRO A 95 9.52 1.67 -4.11
N PRO A 96 10.23 2.81 -4.00
CA PRO A 96 11.42 2.89 -3.17
C PRO A 96 11.09 2.54 -1.72
N ALA A 97 11.95 1.76 -1.07
CA ALA A 97 11.80 1.35 0.32
C ALA A 97 13.18 1.20 0.97
N PRO A 98 13.82 2.32 1.39
CA PRO A 98 15.19 2.34 1.89
C PRO A 98 15.42 1.30 2.98
N TYR A 99 14.50 1.16 3.91
CA TYR A 99 14.63 0.23 5.04
C TYR A 99 14.45 -1.26 4.67
N ARG A 100 14.23 -1.59 3.39
CA ARG A 100 14.36 -2.95 2.84
C ARG A 100 15.77 -3.22 2.33
N GLU A 101 16.52 -2.18 1.96
CA GLU A 101 17.89 -2.29 1.48
C GLU A 101 18.81 -2.71 2.63
N LYS A 102 19.66 -3.72 2.40
CA LYS A 102 20.53 -4.30 3.43
C LYS A 102 21.37 -3.23 4.14
N ALA A 103 21.85 -2.23 3.41
CA ALA A 103 22.67 -1.14 3.95
C ALA A 103 21.94 -0.25 4.96
N TYR A 104 20.61 -0.17 4.89
CA TYR A 104 19.81 0.75 5.70
C TYR A 104 18.77 0.05 6.57
N GLN A 105 18.74 -1.29 6.57
CA GLN A 105 17.84 -2.06 7.42
C GLN A 105 18.05 -1.73 8.90
N ARG A 106 16.95 -1.51 9.62
CA ARG A 106 16.95 -1.28 11.08
C ARG A 106 16.87 -2.57 11.90
N GLY A 107 16.67 -3.72 11.24
CA GLY A 107 16.56 -5.02 11.88
C GLY A 107 15.18 -5.32 12.48
N PRO A 108 15.08 -6.42 13.26
CA PRO A 108 13.82 -6.87 13.85
C PRO A 108 13.20 -5.83 14.79
N GLY A 109 11.88 -5.70 14.78
CA GLY A 109 11.16 -4.66 15.53
C GLY A 109 10.87 -3.39 14.75
N PHE A 110 11.46 -3.20 13.57
CA PHE A 110 11.22 -2.03 12.73
C PHE A 110 10.60 -2.41 11.40
N CYS A 111 9.66 -1.59 10.91
CA CYS A 111 9.00 -1.85 9.65
C CYS A 111 9.95 -1.57 8.49
N CYS A 112 10.22 -2.56 7.65
CA CYS A 112 11.12 -2.38 6.51
C CYS A 112 10.53 -1.49 5.39
N VAL A 113 9.22 -1.17 5.43
CA VAL A 113 8.63 -0.18 4.53
C VAL A 113 8.82 1.22 5.08
N CYS A 114 8.29 1.53 6.26
CA CYS A 114 8.23 2.91 6.73
C CYS A 114 9.37 3.29 7.69
N GLY A 115 10.19 2.36 8.17
CA GLY A 115 11.30 2.57 9.13
C GLY A 115 10.88 2.70 10.59
N GLN A 116 9.58 2.81 10.88
CA GLN A 116 9.07 3.03 12.24
C GLN A 116 8.99 1.72 13.04
N PRO A 117 9.06 1.77 14.40
CA PRO A 117 8.91 0.59 15.24
C PRO A 117 7.55 -0.09 15.07
N VAL A 118 7.53 -1.42 15.11
CA VAL A 118 6.34 -2.25 15.02
C VAL A 118 5.96 -2.72 16.42
N TYR A 119 4.71 -2.53 16.78
CA TYR A 119 4.19 -2.90 18.10
C TYR A 119 3.33 -4.16 18.04
N ARG A 120 2.77 -4.54 19.18
CA ARG A 120 1.91 -5.71 19.34
C ARG A 120 0.84 -5.79 18.23
N PHE A 121 0.63 -7.00 17.73
CA PHE A 121 -0.25 -7.28 16.58
C PHE A 121 0.12 -6.59 15.26
N GLY A 122 1.33 -6.02 15.11
CA GLY A 122 1.72 -5.27 13.91
C GLY A 122 1.14 -3.87 13.85
N TRP A 123 0.73 -3.33 15.00
CA TRP A 123 0.22 -1.98 15.11
C TRP A 123 1.35 -0.95 15.03
N HIS A 124 1.01 0.28 14.66
CA HIS A 124 1.94 1.37 14.40
C HIS A 124 2.22 2.26 15.61
N ALA A 125 1.62 1.95 16.76
CA ALA A 125 1.80 2.66 18.03
C ALA A 125 1.75 1.67 19.20
N ASP A 126 2.43 1.99 20.30
CA ASP A 126 2.45 1.16 21.51
C ASP A 126 1.21 1.41 22.38
N LEU A 127 0.06 0.89 21.94
CA LEU A 127 -1.20 1.06 22.67
C LEU A 127 -1.24 0.28 23.99
N TRP A 128 -0.27 -0.60 24.24
CA TRP A 128 -0.31 -1.53 25.37
C TRP A 128 0.93 -1.45 26.25
N GLN A 129 1.81 -0.47 26.01
CA GLN A 129 3.09 -0.33 26.71
C GLN A 129 3.89 -1.64 26.74
N ALA A 130 3.75 -2.44 25.69
CA ALA A 130 4.38 -3.76 25.56
C ALA A 130 5.78 -3.66 24.96
N GLY A 131 6.19 -2.45 24.57
CA GLY A 131 7.42 -2.20 23.86
C GLY A 131 7.38 -2.67 22.42
N ILE A 132 8.53 -2.53 21.76
CA ILE A 132 8.73 -2.90 20.37
C ILE A 132 8.59 -4.42 20.21
N ASN A 133 7.83 -4.86 19.22
CA ASN A 133 7.71 -6.27 18.88
C ASN A 133 8.87 -6.71 17.99
N THR A 134 9.96 -7.17 18.62
CA THR A 134 11.17 -7.64 17.94
C THR A 134 10.95 -8.82 16.99
N ASN A 135 9.82 -9.52 17.08
CA ASN A 135 9.46 -10.61 16.16
C ASN A 135 8.80 -10.10 14.85
N ALA A 136 8.65 -8.79 14.66
CA ALA A 136 7.97 -8.22 13.51
C ALA A 136 8.88 -7.29 12.71
N THR A 137 8.75 -7.35 11.38
CA THR A 137 9.44 -6.45 10.42
C THR A 137 8.47 -5.66 9.55
N TRP A 138 7.17 -5.75 9.86
CA TRP A 138 6.10 -5.11 9.10
C TRP A 138 4.94 -4.67 10.00
N HIS A 139 4.46 -3.44 9.81
CA HIS A 139 3.11 -3.10 10.23
C HIS A 139 2.08 -3.76 9.32
N SER A 140 0.94 -4.16 9.87
CA SER A 140 -0.19 -4.66 9.06
C SER A 140 -0.71 -3.60 8.07
N ALA A 141 -0.66 -2.32 8.47
CA ALA A 141 -0.98 -1.20 7.58
C ALA A 141 0.01 -1.10 6.42
N CYS A 142 1.32 -1.14 6.70
CA CYS A 142 2.36 -1.03 5.68
C CYS A 142 2.35 -2.20 4.70
N VAL A 143 2.03 -3.43 5.13
CA VAL A 143 1.80 -4.56 4.20
C VAL A 143 0.67 -4.24 3.22
N THR A 144 -0.46 -3.73 3.73
CA THR A 144 -1.61 -3.42 2.88
C THR A 144 -1.30 -2.25 1.93
N ALA A 145 -0.60 -1.22 2.41
CA ALA A 145 -0.16 -0.10 1.58
C ALA A 145 0.79 -0.58 0.47
N TRP A 146 1.76 -1.44 0.81
CA TRP A 146 2.70 -2.03 -0.14
C TRP A 146 1.99 -2.83 -1.24
N GLN A 147 1.00 -3.64 -0.87
CA GLN A 147 0.17 -4.36 -1.84
C GLN A 147 -0.62 -3.41 -2.74
N PHE A 148 -1.20 -2.35 -2.17
CA PHE A 148 -1.92 -1.32 -2.93
C PHE A 148 -1.01 -0.61 -3.93
N TRP A 149 0.21 -0.25 -3.54
CA TRP A 149 1.20 0.41 -4.41
C TRP A 149 1.71 -0.47 -5.55
N ASN A 150 1.93 -1.77 -5.29
CA ASN A 150 2.45 -2.69 -6.30
C ASN A 150 1.36 -3.24 -7.24
N ALA A 151 0.10 -3.25 -6.79
CA ALA A 151 -1.02 -3.81 -7.56
C ALA A 151 -2.30 -2.95 -7.44
N PRO A 152 -2.26 -1.66 -7.85
CA PRO A 152 -3.41 -0.75 -7.70
C PRO A 152 -4.63 -1.19 -8.53
N SER A 153 -4.43 -1.93 -9.61
CA SER A 153 -5.50 -2.53 -10.44
C SER A 153 -6.41 -3.49 -9.65
N GLY A 154 -5.87 -4.17 -8.62
CA GLY A 154 -6.65 -4.99 -7.69
C GLY A 154 -7.70 -4.20 -6.89
N HIS A 155 -7.57 -2.87 -6.84
CA HIS A 155 -8.43 -1.96 -6.11
C HIS A 155 -9.35 -1.10 -7.02
N THR A 156 -9.53 -1.50 -8.28
CA THR A 156 -10.34 -0.77 -9.27
C THR A 156 -11.74 -0.39 -8.76
N LYS A 157 -12.47 -1.30 -8.10
CA LYS A 157 -13.82 -0.99 -7.54
C LYS A 157 -13.79 0.15 -6.53
N LEU A 158 -12.72 0.26 -5.74
CA LEU A 158 -12.54 1.32 -4.76
C LEU A 158 -12.21 2.64 -5.45
N LEU A 159 -11.21 2.64 -6.33
CA LEU A 159 -10.77 3.84 -7.06
C LEU A 159 -11.90 4.44 -7.92
N ARG A 160 -12.69 3.59 -8.59
CA ARG A 160 -13.88 4.01 -9.34
C ARG A 160 -14.89 4.75 -8.45
N ARG A 161 -15.09 4.31 -7.21
CA ARG A 161 -16.01 4.99 -6.27
C ARG A 161 -15.46 6.35 -5.84
N LEU A 162 -14.16 6.44 -5.54
CA LEU A 162 -13.53 7.70 -5.15
C LEU A 162 -13.66 8.78 -6.22
N GLN A 163 -13.59 8.40 -7.50
CA GLN A 163 -13.75 9.33 -8.62
C GLN A 163 -15.21 9.58 -9.03
N GLY A 164 -16.19 9.26 -8.19
CA GLY A 164 -17.61 9.42 -8.54
C GLY A 164 -18.02 8.60 -9.78
N ARG A 165 -17.27 7.53 -10.09
CA ARG A 165 -17.43 6.69 -11.28
C ARG A 165 -17.31 7.46 -12.61
N ARG A 166 -16.55 8.56 -12.62
CA ARG A 166 -16.21 9.35 -13.80
C ARG A 166 -14.74 9.15 -14.19
N CYS A 167 -14.50 9.14 -15.50
CA CYS A 167 -13.17 9.16 -16.09
C CYS A 167 -12.48 10.45 -15.65
N ARG A 168 -11.28 10.32 -15.07
CA ARG A 168 -10.56 11.48 -14.54
C ARG A 168 -10.26 12.52 -15.63
N GLU A 169 -9.89 12.06 -16.82
CA GLU A 169 -9.50 12.91 -17.94
C GLU A 169 -10.70 13.59 -18.63
N THR A 170 -11.76 12.82 -18.93
CA THR A 170 -12.85 13.29 -19.80
C THR A 170 -14.12 13.66 -19.04
N ASN A 171 -14.16 13.40 -17.73
CA ASN A 171 -15.36 13.47 -16.88
C ASN A 171 -16.56 12.63 -17.39
N ARG A 172 -16.38 11.77 -18.41
CA ARG A 172 -17.41 10.85 -18.89
C ARG A 172 -17.61 9.71 -17.89
N ARG A 173 -18.72 8.97 -18.01
CA ARG A 173 -18.96 7.78 -17.18
C ARG A 173 -17.86 6.74 -17.41
N LEU A 174 -17.39 6.10 -16.33
CA LEU A 174 -16.44 4.98 -16.44
C LEU A 174 -17.11 3.73 -17.00
N LEU A 175 -16.56 3.24 -18.11
CA LEU A 175 -16.99 1.99 -18.74
C LEU A 175 -16.54 0.77 -17.91
N ARG A 176 -17.02 -0.42 -18.27
CA ARG A 176 -16.57 -1.67 -17.64
C ARG A 176 -15.08 -1.94 -17.89
N THR A 177 -14.59 -1.51 -19.04
CA THR A 177 -13.21 -1.62 -19.52
C THR A 177 -12.31 -0.48 -19.04
N ALA A 178 -12.75 0.36 -18.10
CA ALA A 178 -11.90 1.40 -17.55
C ALA A 178 -10.72 0.80 -16.75
N GLU A 179 -9.56 1.42 -16.86
CA GLU A 179 -8.29 0.93 -16.34
C GLU A 179 -7.76 1.90 -15.27
N VAL A 180 -7.02 1.34 -14.31
CA VAL A 180 -6.28 2.12 -13.32
C VAL A 180 -4.95 2.51 -13.95
N ASP A 181 -4.61 3.78 -13.87
CA ASP A 181 -3.41 4.35 -14.46
C ASP A 181 -2.78 5.37 -13.51
N HIS A 182 -1.53 5.72 -13.75
CA HIS A 182 -0.84 6.79 -13.03
C HIS A 182 -1.05 8.13 -13.73
N LEU A 183 -1.25 9.21 -12.98
CA LEU A 183 -1.31 10.58 -13.50
C LEU A 183 0.04 10.97 -14.10
N VAL A 184 1.10 10.85 -13.32
CA VAL A 184 2.50 10.93 -13.73
C VAL A 184 3.02 9.50 -13.94
N PRO A 185 3.40 9.11 -15.16
CA PRO A 185 3.89 7.76 -15.44
C PRO A 185 5.17 7.44 -14.65
N LEU A 186 5.28 6.24 -14.08
CA LEU A 186 6.41 5.90 -13.20
C LEU A 186 7.79 5.96 -13.88
N PHE A 187 7.88 5.81 -15.20
CA PHE A 187 9.15 5.99 -15.92
C PHE A 187 9.59 7.46 -15.91
N GLN A 188 8.65 8.41 -15.90
CA GLN A 188 8.92 9.84 -15.80
C GLN A 188 9.35 10.18 -14.38
N VAL A 189 8.72 9.57 -13.37
CA VAL A 189 9.12 9.69 -11.96
C VAL A 189 10.58 9.28 -11.77
N TRP A 190 10.97 8.11 -12.30
CA TRP A 190 12.36 7.65 -12.26
C TRP A 190 13.35 8.64 -12.91
N ARG A 191 12.95 9.31 -13.99
CA ARG A 191 13.84 10.21 -14.73
C ARG A 191 13.92 11.62 -14.17
N GLN A 192 12.81 12.15 -13.67
CA GLN A 192 12.65 13.59 -13.38
C GLN A 192 12.47 13.89 -11.89
N HIS A 193 12.10 12.89 -11.09
CA HIS A 193 11.71 13.08 -9.70
C HIS A 193 12.52 12.21 -8.73
N ARG A 194 13.53 11.48 -9.21
CA ARG A 194 14.30 10.52 -8.39
C ARG A 194 15.07 11.14 -7.22
N ASP A 195 15.33 12.44 -7.30
CA ASP A 195 16.07 13.21 -6.29
C ASP A 195 15.15 13.81 -5.21
N LEU A 196 13.82 13.61 -5.33
CA LEU A 196 12.88 13.99 -4.28
C LEU A 196 13.09 13.15 -3.02
N GLY A 197 12.66 13.69 -1.88
CA GLY A 197 12.67 12.95 -0.63
C GLY A 197 11.85 11.66 -0.74
N TRP A 198 12.36 10.56 -0.18
CA TRP A 198 11.67 9.27 -0.22
C TRP A 198 10.17 9.31 0.19
N PRO A 199 9.77 10.03 1.26
CA PRO A 199 8.35 10.12 1.61
C PRO A 199 7.48 10.78 0.52
N GLU A 200 8.04 11.74 -0.22
CA GLU A 200 7.37 12.40 -1.35
C GLU A 200 7.28 11.45 -2.55
N LEU A 201 8.36 10.73 -2.85
CA LEU A 201 8.39 9.71 -3.90
C LEU A 201 7.25 8.69 -3.76
N LEU A 202 6.96 8.23 -2.54
CA LEU A 202 5.88 7.26 -2.30
C LEU A 202 4.50 7.75 -2.80
N GLY A 203 4.28 9.06 -2.92
CA GLY A 203 3.06 9.63 -3.48
C GLY A 203 2.79 9.18 -4.92
N TYR A 204 3.82 8.87 -5.69
CA TYR A 204 3.71 8.46 -7.10
C TYR A 204 3.16 7.05 -7.32
N TRP A 205 3.25 6.15 -6.32
CA TRP A 205 2.61 4.82 -6.38
C TRP A 205 1.26 4.80 -5.65
N GLY A 206 1.01 5.83 -4.85
CA GLY A 206 -0.14 5.95 -3.98
C GLY A 206 -1.32 6.66 -4.63
N LEU A 207 -2.36 6.85 -3.82
CA LEU A 207 -3.59 7.52 -4.23
C LEU A 207 -3.38 8.89 -4.90
N PRO A 208 -2.42 9.76 -4.49
CA PRO A 208 -2.22 11.06 -5.12
C PRO A 208 -1.93 11.00 -6.62
N ASN A 209 -1.31 9.92 -7.09
CA ASN A 209 -0.92 9.75 -8.48
C ASN A 209 -1.73 8.68 -9.21
N LEU A 210 -2.76 8.10 -8.59
CA LEU A 210 -3.59 7.09 -9.23
C LEU A 210 -4.88 7.70 -9.78
N GLN A 211 -5.26 7.24 -10.96
CA GLN A 211 -6.50 7.59 -11.62
C GLN A 211 -7.17 6.36 -12.25
N VAL A 212 -8.45 6.50 -12.56
CA VAL A 212 -9.21 5.56 -13.39
C VAL A 212 -9.69 6.28 -14.63
N ILE A 213 -9.35 5.74 -15.80
CA ILE A 213 -9.66 6.32 -17.10
C ILE A 213 -10.27 5.27 -18.04
N ASN A 214 -11.07 5.71 -19.01
CA ASN A 214 -11.63 4.79 -20.01
C ASN A 214 -10.51 4.27 -20.93
N ARG A 215 -10.62 3.03 -21.41
CA ARG A 215 -9.59 2.37 -22.22
C ARG A 215 -9.13 3.17 -23.44
N GLU A 216 -10.06 3.86 -24.12
CA GLU A 216 -9.73 4.73 -25.27
C GLU A 216 -8.79 5.88 -24.87
N VAL A 217 -9.03 6.48 -23.70
CA VAL A 217 -8.22 7.56 -23.14
C VAL A 217 -6.86 7.01 -22.73
N HIS A 218 -6.85 5.84 -22.09
CA HIS A 218 -5.60 5.18 -21.70
C HIS A 218 -4.74 4.84 -22.92
N ALA A 219 -5.34 4.32 -24.01
CA ALA A 219 -4.63 4.04 -25.25
C ALA A 219 -4.01 5.32 -25.86
N ALA A 220 -4.75 6.43 -25.88
CA ALA A 220 -4.23 7.72 -26.33
C ALA A 220 -3.07 8.20 -25.46
N LYS A 221 -3.20 8.10 -24.12
CA LYS A 221 -2.13 8.44 -23.17
C LYS A 221 -0.88 7.58 -23.38
N CYS A 222 -1.03 6.26 -23.49
CA CYS A 222 0.08 5.36 -23.80
C CYS A 222 0.77 5.70 -25.13
N ALA A 223 0.00 6.08 -26.17
CA ALA A 223 0.57 6.51 -27.44
C ALA A 223 1.38 7.80 -27.31
N ASN A 224 0.90 8.77 -26.53
CA ASN A 224 1.63 10.01 -26.23
C ASN A 224 2.93 9.70 -25.47
N GLU A 225 2.85 8.90 -24.39
CA GLU A 225 4.01 8.48 -23.60
C GLU A 225 5.05 7.71 -24.44
N ALA A 226 4.61 6.90 -25.39
CA ALA A 226 5.51 6.21 -26.32
C ALA A 226 6.24 7.17 -27.26
N ARG A 227 5.56 8.21 -27.74
CA ARG A 227 6.19 9.27 -28.54
C ARG A 227 7.19 10.07 -27.72
N ASP A 228 6.83 10.47 -26.50
CA ASP A 228 7.74 11.21 -25.61
C ASP A 228 9.01 10.39 -25.30
N ARG A 229 8.86 9.08 -25.01
CA ARG A 229 10.01 8.19 -24.83
C ARG A 229 10.88 8.09 -26.07
N ARG A 230 10.30 8.12 -27.28
CA ARG A 230 11.05 8.08 -28.54
C ARG A 230 11.79 9.39 -28.78
N SER A 231 11.11 10.53 -28.66
CA SER A 231 11.71 11.86 -28.86
C SER A 231 12.87 12.09 -27.88
N LEU A 232 12.70 11.67 -26.62
CA LEU A 232 13.75 11.81 -25.61
C LEU A 232 14.94 10.88 -25.85
N ARG A 233 14.73 9.68 -26.41
CA ARG A 233 15.83 8.81 -26.85
C ARG A 233 16.58 9.41 -28.04
N ALA A 234 15.86 10.00 -28.99
CA ALA A 234 16.47 10.67 -30.14
C ALA A 234 17.30 11.89 -29.70
N ALA A 235 16.78 12.73 -28.80
CA ALA A 235 17.50 13.88 -28.27
C ALA A 235 18.77 13.50 -27.49
N ALA A 236 18.75 12.37 -26.77
CA ALA A 236 19.94 11.86 -26.07
C ALA A 236 20.97 11.18 -27.00
N ALA A 237 20.62 10.90 -28.26
CA ALA A 237 21.47 10.23 -29.24
C ALA A 237 22.13 11.19 -30.24
N VAL A 238 21.82 12.49 -30.18
CA VAL A 238 22.53 13.53 -30.96
C VAL A 238 23.78 13.94 -30.16
N PRO A 239 25.00 13.69 -30.65
CA PRO A 239 26.21 14.19 -30.00
C PRO A 239 26.26 15.72 -30.15
N ALA A 240 26.78 16.40 -29.12
CA ALA A 240 27.10 17.83 -29.16
C ALA A 240 28.21 18.14 -30.16
#